data_AF-B1KJE9-F1
#
_entry.id   AF-B1KJE9-F1
#
_cell.length_a   1.000
_cell.length_b   1.000
_cell.length_c   1.000
_cell.angle_alpha   90.00
_cell.angle_beta   90.00
_cell.angle_gamma   90.00
#
_symmetry.space_group_name_H-M   'P 1'
#
loop_
_entity.id
_entity.type
_entity.pdbx_description
1 polymer ?
#
loop_
_entity_poly.entity_id
_entity_poly.type
_entity_poly.pdbx_seq_one_letter_code
_entity_poly.pdbx_strand_id
1 'polypeptide(L)'
;MYNNIYKIKNLYVFLISQIFIFNIVTVKASTDQAVFIPIAVGDITSFIPIISTTASGSITSMSADNSFRLTWSAVSNASYYQIIITEENGEKRVIIVTENSFLLSNLSTGSHRVEIQACNDSNQCGLKYLAGTVAVTEMVETQYQYDALGRVTCTTDDLNGDRLYSYDDAGNRENVTIGNCP
;
A
#
# COMPACT_ATOMS: atom_id res chain seq x y z
N MET A 1 -25.79 -89.37 0.51
CA MET A 1 -26.25 -88.01 0.83
C MET A 1 -25.06 -87.07 0.69
N TYR A 2 -25.16 -86.11 -0.25
CA TYR A 2 -24.40 -84.85 -0.45
C TYR A 2 -22.92 -84.78 -0.01
N ASN A 3 -21.98 -84.69 -0.97
CA ASN A 3 -21.28 -83.46 -1.44
C ASN A 3 -20.39 -82.81 -0.34
N ASN A 4 -19.12 -82.47 -0.52
CA ASN A 4 -18.45 -81.77 -1.64
C ASN A 4 -16.91 -81.82 -1.39
N ILE A 5 -16.09 -82.19 -2.38
CA ILE A 5 -15.25 -81.31 -3.24
C ILE A 5 -13.88 -80.90 -2.64
N TYR A 6 -12.84 -81.55 -3.19
CA TYR A 6 -11.53 -81.07 -3.71
C TYR A 6 -10.61 -80.18 -2.85
N LYS A 7 -9.40 -80.67 -2.51
CA LYS A 7 -8.05 -80.37 -3.11
C LYS A 7 -7.57 -78.92 -2.90
N ILE A 8 -6.29 -78.54 -2.77
CA ILE A 8 -4.94 -79.12 -2.60
C ILE A 8 -4.06 -77.87 -2.30
N LYS A 9 -3.05 -78.05 -1.42
CA LYS A 9 -1.73 -77.38 -1.29
C LYS A 9 -1.55 -75.95 -1.84
N ASN A 10 -1.01 -75.04 -1.01
CA ASN A 10 -0.01 -74.09 -1.49
C ASN A 10 0.98 -73.61 -0.41
N LEU A 11 2.21 -73.49 -0.90
CA LEU A 11 3.50 -73.21 -0.30
C LEU A 11 3.61 -71.73 0.09
N TYR A 12 3.93 -71.41 1.35
CA TYR A 12 4.13 -70.02 1.78
C TYR A 12 5.61 -69.63 1.66
N VAL A 13 5.92 -68.83 0.62
CA VAL A 13 7.17 -68.11 0.46
C VAL A 13 7.03 -66.77 1.20
N PHE A 14 7.87 -66.53 2.21
CA PHE A 14 7.96 -65.23 2.90
C PHE A 14 8.84 -64.27 2.10
N LEU A 15 8.24 -63.24 1.52
CA LEU A 15 8.93 -62.05 0.98
C LEU A 15 8.63 -60.88 1.91
N ILE A 16 9.66 -60.38 2.60
CA ILE A 16 9.55 -59.23 3.51
C ILE A 16 9.52 -57.97 2.64
N SER A 17 8.33 -57.38 2.52
CA SER A 17 8.09 -56.09 1.87
C SER A 17 8.64 -54.96 2.76
N GLN A 18 9.61 -54.20 2.27
CA GLN A 18 10.04 -52.97 2.93
C GLN A 18 9.02 -51.86 2.66
N ILE A 19 8.38 -51.38 3.72
CA ILE A 19 7.42 -50.28 3.69
C ILE A 19 8.19 -48.98 3.49
N PHE A 20 8.12 -48.39 2.29
CA PHE A 20 8.52 -47.01 2.06
C PHE A 20 7.44 -46.08 2.63
N ILE A 21 7.75 -45.38 3.71
CA ILE A 21 6.91 -44.30 4.24
C ILE A 21 7.14 -43.07 3.34
N PHE A 22 6.19 -42.79 2.45
CA PHE A 22 6.12 -41.49 1.79
C PHE A 22 5.60 -40.47 2.80
N ASN A 23 6.47 -39.58 3.27
CA ASN A 23 6.02 -38.34 3.89
C ASN A 23 5.32 -37.53 2.79
N ILE A 24 3.99 -37.51 2.82
CA ILE A 24 3.21 -36.63 1.96
C ILE A 24 3.38 -35.21 2.53
N VAL A 25 4.27 -34.42 1.93
CA VAL A 25 4.25 -32.98 2.12
C VAL A 25 3.02 -32.47 1.39
N THR A 26 1.98 -32.11 2.14
CA THR A 26 0.82 -31.41 1.58
C THR A 26 1.27 -30.01 1.19
N VAL A 27 1.72 -29.84 -0.06
CA VAL A 27 1.85 -28.51 -0.66
C VAL A 27 0.42 -28.01 -0.84
N LYS A 28 0.02 -26.99 -0.08
CA LYS A 28 -1.17 -26.21 -0.43
C LYS A 28 -0.90 -25.67 -1.83
N ALA A 29 -1.66 -26.11 -2.83
CA ALA A 29 -1.72 -25.40 -4.09
C ALA A 29 -2.21 -23.99 -3.76
N SER A 30 -1.29 -23.03 -3.79
CA SER A 30 -1.69 -21.64 -3.92
C SER A 30 -2.35 -21.53 -5.29
N THR A 31 -3.61 -21.12 -5.32
CA THR A 31 -4.32 -20.78 -6.56
C THR A 31 -3.79 -19.48 -7.18
N ASP A 32 -2.69 -18.92 -6.69
CA ASP A 32 -2.10 -17.71 -7.26
C ASP A 32 -1.17 -18.06 -8.42
N GLN A 33 -1.76 -18.05 -9.61
CA GLN A 33 -1.00 -18.09 -10.85
C GLN A 33 -0.12 -16.84 -10.94
N ALA A 34 1.17 -16.99 -10.67
CA ALA A 34 2.16 -16.07 -11.22
C ALA A 34 2.00 -16.11 -12.75
N VAL A 35 1.59 -15.00 -13.34
CA VAL A 35 1.50 -14.90 -14.80
C VAL A 35 2.91 -14.72 -15.32
N PHE A 36 3.39 -15.71 -16.05
CA PHE A 36 4.68 -15.64 -16.72
C PHE A 36 4.46 -15.23 -18.17
N ILE A 37 5.09 -14.13 -18.59
CA ILE A 37 5.14 -13.76 -20.01
C ILE A 37 6.46 -14.30 -20.56
N PRO A 38 6.45 -15.28 -21.48
CA PRO A 38 7.67 -15.76 -22.09
C PRO A 38 8.22 -14.67 -23.02
N ILE A 39 9.43 -14.18 -22.73
CA ILE A 39 10.21 -13.40 -23.70
C ILE A 39 11.17 -14.39 -24.37
N ALA A 40 10.99 -14.61 -25.66
CA ALA A 40 11.89 -15.44 -26.46
C ALA A 40 13.02 -14.59 -27.04
N VAL A 41 14.26 -14.94 -26.71
CA VAL A 41 15.46 -14.41 -27.38
C VAL A 41 16.29 -15.60 -27.84
N GLY A 42 16.13 -16.00 -29.09
CA GLY A 42 16.67 -17.27 -29.60
C GLY A 42 16.03 -18.47 -28.90
N ASP A 43 16.83 -19.44 -28.43
CA ASP A 43 16.37 -20.65 -27.75
C ASP A 43 16.20 -20.48 -26.22
N ILE A 44 16.36 -19.26 -25.70
CA ILE A 44 16.20 -18.96 -24.28
C ILE A 44 14.80 -18.37 -24.06
N THR A 45 13.98 -19.07 -23.29
CA THR A 45 12.75 -18.52 -22.72
C THR A 45 13.03 -18.00 -21.31
N SER A 46 12.97 -16.68 -21.15
CA SER A 46 13.05 -16.06 -19.83
C SER A 46 11.64 -15.85 -19.28
N PHE A 47 11.41 -16.32 -18.06
CA PHE A 47 10.17 -16.10 -17.33
C PHE A 47 10.40 -15.01 -16.29
N ILE A 48 9.82 -13.83 -16.49
CA ILE A 48 9.83 -12.78 -15.48
C ILE A 48 8.60 -12.98 -14.61
N PRO A 49 8.74 -13.26 -13.30
CA PRO A 49 7.60 -13.28 -12.40
C PRO A 49 7.08 -11.84 -12.27
N ILE A 50 5.88 -11.60 -12.78
CA ILE A 50 5.16 -10.34 -12.57
C ILE A 50 4.03 -10.57 -11.58
N ILE A 51 3.83 -9.61 -10.68
CA ILE A 51 2.64 -9.58 -9.82
C ILE A 51 1.47 -9.28 -10.74
N SER A 52 0.68 -10.30 -11.06
CA SER A 52 -0.39 -10.18 -12.06
C SER A 52 -1.69 -9.58 -11.51
N THR A 53 -1.72 -9.31 -10.21
CA THR A 53 -2.89 -8.80 -9.50
C THR A 53 -2.74 -7.29 -9.30
N THR A 54 -3.65 -6.56 -9.91
CA THR A 54 -3.76 -5.10 -9.76
C THR A 54 -4.29 -4.78 -8.37
N ALA A 55 -3.59 -3.92 -7.62
CA ALA A 55 -4.15 -3.35 -6.39
C ALA A 55 -5.44 -2.60 -6.74
N SER A 56 -6.55 -2.80 -6.05
CA SER A 56 -7.78 -2.04 -6.27
C SER A 56 -8.07 -1.18 -5.04
N GLY A 57 -8.41 0.08 -5.24
CA GLY A 57 -8.55 1.01 -4.13
C GLY A 57 -9.37 2.24 -4.48
N SER A 58 -9.48 3.14 -3.52
CA SER A 58 -10.18 4.40 -3.70
C SER A 58 -9.52 5.49 -2.88
N ILE A 59 -9.88 6.73 -3.21
CA ILE A 59 -9.48 7.93 -2.49
C ILE A 59 -10.75 8.52 -1.88
N THR A 60 -10.68 8.89 -0.60
CA THR A 60 -11.77 9.57 0.11
C THR A 60 -11.21 10.82 0.76
N SER A 61 -11.87 11.97 0.58
CA SER A 61 -11.53 13.19 1.30
C SER A 61 -11.78 12.99 2.79
N MET A 62 -10.85 13.45 3.63
CA MET A 62 -10.93 13.20 5.07
C MET A 62 -11.05 14.46 5.91
N SER A 63 -10.66 15.62 5.39
CA SER A 63 -10.60 16.83 6.18
C SER A 63 -10.63 18.07 5.28
N ALA A 64 -10.90 19.21 5.90
CA ALA A 64 -10.83 20.53 5.27
C ALA A 64 -9.38 20.93 4.95
N ASP A 65 -8.38 20.29 5.58
CA ASP A 65 -6.94 20.52 5.39
C ASP A 65 -6.37 19.99 4.06
N ASN A 66 -7.23 19.66 3.10
CA ASN A 66 -6.87 18.98 1.85
C ASN A 66 -6.10 17.66 2.06
N SER A 67 -6.39 16.93 3.14
CA SER A 67 -5.94 15.55 3.30
C SER A 67 -6.96 14.54 2.76
N PHE A 68 -6.41 13.51 2.12
CA PHE A 68 -7.14 12.46 1.44
C PHE A 68 -6.66 11.11 1.95
N ARG A 69 -7.59 10.25 2.35
CA ARG A 69 -7.25 8.86 2.68
C ARG A 69 -7.31 8.01 1.44
N LEU A 70 -6.22 7.31 1.19
CA LEU A 70 -6.15 6.23 0.25
C LEU A 70 -6.31 4.91 0.99
N THR A 71 -7.10 4.02 0.41
CA THR A 71 -7.22 2.63 0.86
C THR A 71 -7.23 1.72 -0.35
N TRP A 72 -6.62 0.55 -0.21
CA TRP A 72 -6.62 -0.46 -1.27
C TRP A 72 -6.65 -1.88 -0.70
N SER A 73 -7.01 -2.82 -1.56
CA SER A 73 -6.99 -4.23 -1.27
C SER A 73 -5.55 -4.74 -1.20
N ALA A 74 -5.27 -5.60 -0.23
CA ALA A 74 -3.98 -6.29 -0.18
C ALA A 74 -3.80 -7.18 -1.42
N VAL A 75 -2.60 -7.16 -1.97
CA VAL A 75 -2.22 -7.93 -3.16
C VAL A 75 -1.31 -9.08 -2.74
N SER A 76 -1.61 -10.29 -3.21
CA SER A 76 -0.77 -11.46 -2.92
C SER A 76 0.65 -11.28 -3.46
N ASN A 77 1.65 -11.70 -2.67
CA ASN A 77 3.08 -11.51 -2.92
C ASN A 77 3.56 -10.05 -3.01
N ALA A 78 2.73 -9.08 -2.61
CA ALA A 78 3.19 -7.71 -2.43
C ALA A 78 3.87 -7.57 -1.06
N SER A 79 5.09 -7.06 -1.08
CA SER A 79 5.85 -6.70 0.12
C SER A 79 5.73 -5.22 0.44
N TYR A 80 5.47 -4.40 -0.58
CA TYR A 80 5.17 -2.97 -0.45
C TYR A 80 4.33 -2.47 -1.62
N TYR A 81 3.86 -1.23 -1.52
CA TYR A 81 3.13 -0.53 -2.55
C TYR A 81 3.84 0.77 -2.89
N GLN A 82 3.78 1.14 -4.17
CA GLN A 82 4.16 2.46 -4.64
C GLN A 82 2.90 3.27 -4.94
N ILE A 83 2.77 4.41 -4.28
CA ILE A 83 1.77 5.43 -4.58
C ILE A 83 2.45 6.44 -5.50
N ILE A 84 1.91 6.60 -6.71
CA ILE A 84 2.45 7.45 -7.77
C ILE A 84 1.49 8.60 -7.97
N ILE A 85 1.91 9.79 -7.59
CA ILE A 85 1.14 11.02 -7.74
C ILE A 85 1.74 11.74 -8.94
N THR A 86 0.92 11.97 -9.96
CA THR A 86 1.29 12.79 -11.12
C THR A 86 0.64 14.15 -10.95
N GLU A 87 1.46 15.18 -10.77
CA GLU A 87 1.04 16.57 -10.66
C GLU A 87 0.55 17.08 -12.03
N GLU A 88 -0.11 18.23 -12.06
CA GLU A 88 -0.68 18.80 -13.29
C GLU A 88 0.39 19.14 -14.35
N ASN A 89 1.60 19.49 -13.91
CA ASN A 89 2.76 19.73 -14.79
C ASN A 89 3.37 18.43 -15.35
N GLY A 90 2.90 17.26 -14.92
CA GLY A 90 3.40 15.94 -15.30
C GLY A 90 4.53 15.39 -14.43
N GLU A 91 5.01 16.14 -13.42
CA GLU A 91 5.97 15.65 -12.43
C GLU A 91 5.37 14.53 -11.60
N LYS A 92 6.23 13.59 -11.18
CA LYS A 92 5.81 12.40 -10.47
C LYS A 92 6.48 12.31 -9.11
N ARG A 93 5.65 12.17 -8.07
CA ARG A 93 6.08 11.82 -6.72
C ARG A 93 5.74 10.36 -6.46
N VAL A 94 6.74 9.58 -6.03
CA VAL A 94 6.57 8.16 -5.68
C VAL A 94 6.77 7.98 -4.18
N ILE A 95 5.77 7.42 -3.51
CA ILE A 95 5.79 7.13 -2.08
C ILE A 95 5.72 5.62 -1.89
N ILE A 96 6.56 5.07 -1.02
CA ILE A 96 6.59 3.64 -0.70
C ILE A 96 5.95 3.40 0.66
N VAL A 97 5.03 2.44 0.74
CA VAL A 97 4.34 2.05 1.96
C VAL A 97 4.17 0.55 2.03
N THR A 98 4.11 -0.02 3.24
CA THR A 98 3.83 -1.45 3.48
C THR A 98 2.37 -1.70 3.85
N GLU A 99 1.72 -0.70 4.43
CA GLU A 99 0.31 -0.73 4.78
C GLU A 99 -0.57 -0.60 3.54
N ASN A 100 -1.84 -0.97 3.68
CA ASN A 100 -2.86 -0.83 2.63
C ASN A 100 -3.73 0.44 2.78
N SER A 101 -3.22 1.43 3.51
CA SER A 101 -3.80 2.76 3.62
C SER A 101 -2.70 3.82 3.75
N PHE A 102 -2.98 5.01 3.22
CA PHE A 102 -2.08 6.16 3.33
C PHE A 102 -2.89 7.45 3.47
N LEU A 103 -2.43 8.37 4.31
CA LEU A 103 -2.98 9.71 4.40
C LEU A 103 -2.15 10.62 3.49
N LEU A 104 -2.72 11.01 2.36
CA LEU A 104 -2.11 11.93 1.41
C LEU A 104 -2.46 13.36 1.79
N SER A 105 -1.43 14.17 1.98
CA SER A 105 -1.51 15.61 2.25
C SER A 105 -0.40 16.35 1.50
N ASN A 106 -0.29 17.66 1.70
CA ASN A 106 0.75 18.51 1.09
C ASN A 106 0.79 18.34 -0.43
N LEU A 107 -0.40 18.36 -1.03
CA LEU A 107 -0.57 18.44 -2.47
C LEU A 107 -0.53 19.92 -2.86
N SER A 108 0.12 20.21 -3.98
CA SER A 108 0.09 21.55 -4.57
C SER A 108 -1.31 21.87 -5.08
N THR A 109 -1.60 23.14 -5.35
CA THR A 109 -2.83 23.52 -6.06
C THR A 109 -2.83 22.92 -7.47
N GLY A 110 -3.97 22.44 -7.92
CA GLY A 110 -4.13 21.83 -9.24
C GLY A 110 -4.74 20.43 -9.17
N SER A 111 -4.72 19.74 -10.31
CA SER A 111 -5.29 18.40 -10.47
C SER A 111 -4.20 17.33 -10.44
N HIS A 112 -4.35 16.35 -9.55
CA HIS A 112 -3.37 15.30 -9.26
C HIS A 112 -3.93 13.93 -9.60
N ARG A 113 -3.26 13.20 -10.47
CA ARG A 113 -3.63 11.81 -10.79
C ARG A 113 -2.88 10.87 -9.85
N VAL A 114 -3.61 10.02 -9.13
CA VAL A 114 -3.02 9.13 -8.12
C VAL A 114 -3.20 7.67 -8.52
N GLU A 115 -2.07 6.99 -8.68
CA GLU A 115 -2.02 5.57 -8.98
C GLU A 115 -1.35 4.77 -7.86
N ILE A 116 -1.68 3.50 -7.78
CA ILE A 116 -1.08 2.56 -6.84
C ILE A 116 -0.60 1.34 -7.63
N GLN A 117 0.57 0.81 -7.30
CA GLN A 117 1.03 -0.49 -7.79
C GLN A 117 1.63 -1.31 -6.65
N ALA A 118 1.41 -2.62 -6.68
CA ALA A 118 2.00 -3.58 -5.75
C ALA A 118 3.39 -3.99 -6.22
N CYS A 119 4.33 -4.15 -5.29
CA CYS A 119 5.71 -4.56 -5.55
C CYS A 119 6.16 -5.61 -4.52
N ASN A 120 7.06 -6.52 -4.92
CA ASN A 120 7.62 -7.56 -4.05
C ASN A 120 9.01 -7.16 -3.51
N ASP A 121 9.58 -7.98 -2.61
CA ASP A 121 10.91 -7.77 -2.02
C ASP A 121 12.06 -7.76 -3.05
N SER A 122 11.83 -8.27 -4.26
CA SER A 122 12.76 -8.23 -5.39
C SER A 122 12.63 -6.96 -6.24
N ASN A 123 11.86 -5.96 -5.77
CA ASN A 123 11.54 -4.72 -6.47
C ASN A 123 10.81 -4.90 -7.81
N GLN A 124 10.09 -6.01 -7.99
CA GLN A 124 9.26 -6.24 -9.17
C GLN A 124 7.85 -5.74 -8.89
N CYS A 125 7.36 -4.84 -9.73
CA CYS A 125 6.05 -4.23 -9.56
C CYS A 125 5.06 -4.73 -10.62
N GLY A 126 3.80 -4.85 -10.20
CA GLY A 126 2.68 -5.20 -11.07
C GLY A 126 2.11 -4.00 -11.84
N LEU A 127 0.90 -4.17 -12.35
CA LEU A 127 0.17 -3.11 -13.05
C LEU A 127 -0.21 -1.97 -12.10
N LYS A 128 -0.24 -0.75 -12.66
CA LYS A 128 -0.78 0.43 -11.99
C LYS A 128 -2.30 0.40 -11.98
N TYR A 129 -2.85 0.85 -10.87
CA TYR A 129 -4.27 1.09 -10.69
C TYR A 129 -4.50 2.57 -10.44
N LEU A 130 -5.44 3.17 -11.19
CA LEU A 130 -5.89 4.53 -10.94
C LEU A 130 -6.82 4.54 -9.71
N ALA A 131 -6.30 5.00 -8.57
CA ALA A 131 -7.11 5.18 -7.36
C ALA A 131 -8.09 6.35 -7.50
N GLY A 132 -7.71 7.38 -8.26
CA GLY A 132 -8.56 8.52 -8.58
C GLY A 132 -7.75 9.76 -8.98
N THR A 133 -8.46 10.86 -9.13
CA THR A 133 -7.89 12.20 -9.33
C THR A 133 -8.31 13.07 -8.16
N VAL A 134 -7.36 13.84 -7.63
CA VAL A 134 -7.56 14.76 -6.51
C VAL A 134 -7.35 16.18 -7.02
N ALA A 135 -8.32 17.06 -6.83
CA ALA A 135 -8.19 18.47 -7.17
C ALA A 135 -8.06 19.29 -5.88
N VAL A 136 -7.03 20.13 -5.82
CA VAL A 136 -6.77 21.07 -4.72
C VAL A 136 -6.91 22.47 -5.29
N THR A 137 -7.88 23.24 -4.81
CA THR A 137 -8.13 24.60 -5.30
C THR A 137 -7.24 25.63 -4.65
N GLU A 138 -6.95 25.46 -3.36
CA GLU A 138 -6.12 26.33 -2.56
C GLU A 138 -5.24 25.47 -1.66
N MET A 139 -3.97 25.85 -1.49
CA MET A 139 -3.12 25.21 -0.49
C MET A 139 -3.54 25.69 0.90
N VAL A 140 -3.43 24.81 1.89
CA VAL A 140 -3.65 25.17 3.28
C VAL A 140 -2.30 25.42 3.91
N GLU A 141 -2.06 26.64 4.36
CA GLU A 141 -0.82 27.05 5.01
C GLU A 141 -1.05 27.52 6.45
N THR A 142 -0.01 27.39 7.28
CA THR A 142 0.04 28.02 8.60
C THR A 142 1.30 28.85 8.70
N GLN A 143 1.16 30.16 8.90
CA GLN A 143 2.27 31.10 9.01
C GLN A 143 2.38 31.67 10.43
N TYR A 144 3.59 32.01 10.85
CA TYR A 144 3.86 32.56 12.18
C TYR A 144 4.56 33.91 12.09
N GLN A 145 4.09 34.86 12.88
CA GLN A 145 4.76 36.13 13.13
C GLN A 145 5.38 36.11 14.53
N TYR A 146 6.52 36.77 14.69
CA TYR A 146 7.27 36.80 15.95
C TYR A 146 7.58 38.22 16.38
N ASP A 147 7.66 38.45 17.70
CA ASP A 147 8.25 39.65 18.26
C ASP A 147 9.79 39.61 18.26
N ALA A 148 10.41 40.70 18.68
CA ALA A 148 11.87 40.83 18.76
C ALA A 148 12.54 39.83 19.74
N LEU A 149 11.76 39.18 20.61
CA LEU A 149 12.23 38.16 21.55
C LEU A 149 12.02 36.73 20.99
N GLY A 150 11.51 36.59 19.76
CA GLY A 150 11.27 35.30 19.12
C GLY A 150 10.01 34.59 19.61
N ARG A 151 9.07 35.30 20.25
CA ARG A 151 7.79 34.75 20.69
C ARG A 151 6.72 34.96 19.62
N VAL A 152 5.82 34.01 19.44
CA VAL A 152 4.78 34.07 18.39
C VAL A 152 3.75 35.13 18.74
N THR A 153 3.60 36.17 17.92
CA THR A 153 2.59 37.23 18.10
C THR A 153 1.35 37.00 17.24
N CYS A 154 1.50 36.29 16.11
CA CYS A 154 0.37 35.90 15.28
C CYS A 154 0.57 34.53 14.63
N THR A 155 -0.52 33.80 14.44
CA THR A 155 -0.58 32.60 13.61
C THR A 155 -1.69 32.78 12.58
N THR A 156 -1.34 32.80 11.30
CA THR A 156 -2.29 32.72 10.19
C THR A 156 -2.53 31.25 9.88
N ASP A 157 -3.79 30.80 9.83
CA ASP A 157 -4.17 29.40 9.59
C ASP A 157 -5.43 29.36 8.73
N ASP A 158 -5.30 28.86 7.49
CA ASP A 158 -6.39 28.87 6.50
C ASP A 158 -7.60 28.01 6.91
N LEU A 159 -7.44 27.10 7.89
CA LEU A 159 -8.52 26.23 8.37
C LEU A 159 -9.17 26.75 9.63
N ASN A 160 -8.35 27.22 10.57
CA ASN A 160 -8.79 27.52 11.93
C ASN A 160 -8.96 29.02 12.17
N GLY A 161 -8.59 29.86 11.20
CA GLY A 161 -8.57 31.30 11.29
C GLY A 161 -7.38 31.83 12.09
N ASP A 162 -7.09 33.10 11.87
CA ASP A 162 -5.95 33.78 12.49
C ASP A 162 -6.08 33.89 14.01
N ARG A 163 -4.94 33.72 14.70
CA ARG A 163 -4.82 33.85 16.16
C ARG A 163 -3.73 34.84 16.53
N LEU A 164 -4.10 35.83 17.35
CA LEU A 164 -3.20 36.82 17.91
C LEU A 164 -2.83 36.43 19.35
N TYR A 165 -1.58 36.69 19.72
CA TYR A 165 -1.02 36.37 21.03
C TYR A 165 -0.41 37.61 21.66
N SER A 166 -0.70 37.83 22.96
CA SER A 166 0.00 38.82 23.78
C SER A 166 0.71 38.16 24.95
N TYR A 167 1.74 38.82 25.45
CA TYR A 167 2.57 38.33 26.54
C TYR A 167 2.76 39.41 27.60
N ASP A 168 2.80 38.99 28.86
CA ASP A 168 3.21 39.84 29.96
C ASP A 168 4.73 40.08 29.95
N ASP A 169 5.20 40.98 30.84
CA ASP A 169 6.62 41.32 30.98
C ASP A 169 7.48 40.14 31.44
N ALA A 170 6.88 39.15 32.13
CA ALA A 170 7.57 37.94 32.55
C ALA A 170 7.68 36.90 31.41
N GLY A 171 7.05 37.15 30.27
CA GLY A 171 7.05 36.30 29.10
C GLY A 171 5.96 35.23 29.09
N ASN A 172 5.00 35.27 30.03
CA ASN A 172 3.85 34.38 30.00
C ASN A 172 2.84 34.89 28.99
N ARG A 173 2.15 33.98 28.31
CA ARG A 173 1.06 34.32 27.41
C ARG A 173 -0.12 34.87 28.22
N GLU A 174 -0.48 36.13 27.95
CA GLU A 174 -1.55 36.84 28.65
C GLU A 174 -2.90 36.68 27.92
N ASN A 175 -2.90 36.70 26.58
CA ASN A 175 -4.13 36.64 25.78
C ASN A 175 -3.97 35.79 24.51
N VAL A 176 -5.09 35.23 24.04
CA VAL A 176 -5.27 34.64 22.71
C VAL A 176 -6.61 35.13 22.16
N THR A 177 -6.59 35.84 21.04
CA THR A 177 -7.80 36.29 20.35
C THR A 177 -7.85 35.77 18.92
N ILE A 178 -9.06 35.53 18.42
CA ILE A 178 -9.29 35.31 16.98
C ILE A 178 -9.36 36.68 16.32
N GLY A 179 -8.59 36.88 15.26
CA GLY A 179 -8.56 38.14 14.52
C GLY A 179 -7.41 38.17 13.53
N ASN A 180 -7.55 39.01 12.51
CA ASN A 180 -6.61 39.05 11.38
C ASN A 180 -5.20 39.40 11.85
N CYS A 181 -4.22 38.66 11.35
CA CYS A 181 -2.83 39.04 11.52
C CYS A 181 -2.52 40.38 10.84
N PRO A 182 -1.68 41.23 11.47
CA PRO A 182 -1.27 42.52 10.91
C PRO A 182 -0.28 42.39 9.75
#